data_AF-A0A376X6N6-F1
#
_entry.id   AF-A0A376X6N6-F1
#
_cell.length_a   1.000
_cell.length_b   1.000
_cell.length_c   1.000
_cell.angle_alpha   90.00
_cell.angle_beta   90.00
_cell.angle_gamma   90.00
#
_symmetry.space_group_name_H-M   'P 1'
#
loop_
_entity.id
_entity.type
_entity.pdbx_description
1 polymer ?
#
loop_
_entity_poly.entity_id
_entity_poly.type
_entity_poly.pdbx_seq_one_letter_code
_entity_poly.pdbx_strand_id
1 'polypeptide(L)'
;MIFHYSLLPRLAISLLVGAGLGLVGVLFQQVLRNPLAEPTTLGVATGAQLGITVTTLWAIPGAMASQFAALAGACVVGLIVFGVAWGKRLSPVTLILAGLVVSLYCGAINQLLVIFHHDQLQSMFLWSTGTLTQTDWGGVERLWPQLLGGVMLTLLLLRPLTLMGLDDGVARNLGLALSLARLAALSLAIVISALLVNAVGIIGFIGLFAPLLAKMLGARRLLPRLMLASLIGALILWLSDQIILWLTRVWMEVSTGSVTALIGAPLLLWLLPRLRSISAPDMKVNDRVAAERQHVLAFALAGGVLLLMAVVVALSFGRDAHGWTWGERGVARGFNALALAANYGGAVCGRHAGGGGLYYSATDRKPDGKPGSAGD
;
A
#
# COMPACT_ATOMS: atom_id res chain seq x y z
N MET A 1 -10.39 -18.15 15.76
CA MET A 1 -11.17 -17.60 14.62
C MET A 1 -10.78 -16.14 14.32
N ILE A 2 -10.99 -15.17 15.24
CA ILE A 2 -10.75 -13.72 14.97
C ILE A 2 -9.31 -13.39 14.52
N PHE A 3 -8.29 -14.05 15.10
CA PHE A 3 -6.88 -13.82 14.74
C PHE A 3 -6.57 -14.17 13.26
N HIS A 4 -7.22 -15.21 12.73
CA HIS A 4 -6.95 -15.71 11.39
C HIS A 4 -7.67 -14.92 10.29
N TYR A 5 -8.85 -14.37 10.60
CA TYR A 5 -9.68 -13.66 9.63
C TYR A 5 -9.54 -12.13 9.68
N SER A 6 -8.91 -11.57 10.72
CA SER A 6 -8.75 -10.11 10.83
C SER A 6 -7.30 -9.64 10.95
N LEU A 7 -6.47 -10.29 11.78
CA LEU A 7 -5.09 -9.82 12.00
C LEU A 7 -4.10 -10.28 10.93
N LEU A 8 -4.21 -11.53 10.46
CA LEU A 8 -3.34 -12.04 9.38
C LEU A 8 -3.55 -11.34 8.04
N PRO A 9 -4.80 -11.14 7.54
CA PRO A 9 -5.05 -10.36 6.32
C PRO A 9 -4.57 -8.92 6.43
N ARG A 10 -4.77 -8.28 7.59
CA ARG A 10 -4.30 -6.91 7.88
C ARG A 10 -2.78 -6.80 7.82
N LEU A 11 -2.07 -7.78 8.41
CA LEU A 11 -0.62 -7.83 8.35
C LEU A 11 -0.14 -8.02 6.91
N ALA A 12 -0.70 -8.99 6.18
CA ALA A 12 -0.34 -9.26 4.79
C ALA A 12 -0.58 -8.05 3.88
N ILE A 13 -1.72 -7.38 4.00
CA ILE A 13 -2.01 -6.20 3.18
C ILE A 13 -1.10 -5.02 3.54
N SER A 14 -0.77 -4.83 4.83
CA SER A 14 0.16 -3.76 5.24
C SER A 14 1.55 -3.93 4.61
N LEU A 15 2.05 -5.17 4.54
CA LEU A 15 3.33 -5.48 3.91
C LEU A 15 3.27 -5.26 2.39
N LEU A 16 2.24 -5.78 1.73
CA LEU A 16 2.06 -5.65 0.27
C LEU A 16 1.92 -4.18 -0.13
N VAL A 17 1.11 -3.42 0.60
CA VAL A 17 0.81 -2.02 0.28
C VAL A 17 2.02 -1.15 0.57
N GLY A 18 2.69 -1.39 1.69
CA GLY A 18 3.93 -0.68 2.00
C GLY A 18 5.03 -0.95 0.96
N ALA A 19 5.15 -2.20 0.51
CA ALA A 19 6.06 -2.56 -0.58
C ALA A 19 5.71 -1.87 -1.89
N GLY A 20 4.43 -1.87 -2.27
CA GLY A 20 3.95 -1.18 -3.46
C GLY A 20 4.16 0.32 -3.41
N LEU A 21 3.88 0.97 -2.28
CA LEU A 21 4.12 2.41 -2.10
C LEU A 21 5.61 2.75 -2.19
N GLY A 22 6.48 1.90 -1.63
CA GLY A 22 7.94 2.05 -1.76
C GLY A 22 8.41 1.92 -3.21
N LEU A 23 7.90 0.93 -3.95
CA LEU A 23 8.19 0.72 -5.37
C LEU A 23 7.76 1.93 -6.23
N VAL A 24 6.51 2.34 -6.09
CA VAL A 24 5.92 3.50 -6.78
C VAL A 24 6.70 4.76 -6.44
N GLY A 25 7.07 4.94 -5.17
CA GLY A 25 7.92 6.04 -4.73
C GLY A 25 9.22 6.15 -5.52
N VAL A 26 9.95 5.03 -5.69
CA VAL A 26 11.16 5.01 -6.52
C VAL A 26 10.85 5.36 -7.98
N LEU A 27 9.77 4.83 -8.56
CA LEU A 27 9.38 5.12 -9.95
C LEU A 27 9.12 6.62 -10.15
N PHE A 28 8.31 7.23 -9.29
CA PHE A 28 8.02 8.67 -9.34
C PHE A 28 9.29 9.51 -9.19
N GLN A 29 10.13 9.20 -8.20
CA GLN A 29 11.37 9.94 -7.96
C GLN A 29 12.38 9.79 -9.10
N GLN A 30 12.46 8.61 -9.71
CA GLN A 30 13.35 8.36 -10.85
C GLN A 30 12.90 9.11 -12.09
N VAL A 31 11.60 9.10 -12.39
CA VAL A 31 11.06 9.72 -13.60
C VAL A 31 10.97 11.24 -13.49
N LEU A 32 10.55 11.74 -12.33
CA LEU A 32 10.45 13.18 -12.07
C LEU A 32 11.78 13.82 -11.69
N ARG A 33 12.84 13.03 -11.51
CA ARG A 33 14.17 13.46 -11.02
C ARG A 33 14.07 14.35 -9.77
N ASN A 34 13.09 14.05 -8.92
CA ASN A 34 12.82 14.82 -7.72
C ASN A 34 12.72 13.84 -6.55
N PRO A 35 13.63 13.91 -5.56
CA PRO A 35 13.57 13.04 -4.38
C PRO A 35 12.33 13.29 -3.51
N LEU A 36 11.60 14.39 -3.74
CA LEU A 36 10.36 14.73 -3.04
C LEU A 36 9.09 14.28 -3.77
N ALA A 37 9.22 13.64 -4.94
CA ALA A 37 8.07 13.16 -5.68
C ALA A 37 7.43 11.93 -5.02
N GLU A 38 6.10 11.97 -4.88
CA GLU A 38 5.27 10.85 -4.42
C GLU A 38 3.94 10.81 -5.20
N PRO A 39 3.22 9.67 -5.27
CA PRO A 39 2.02 9.55 -6.11
C PRO A 39 0.90 10.56 -5.82
N THR A 40 0.77 11.00 -4.57
CA THR A 40 -0.12 12.08 -4.12
C THR A 40 0.23 13.43 -4.74
N THR A 41 1.50 13.70 -5.08
CA THR A 41 1.94 14.97 -5.69
C THR A 41 1.47 15.16 -7.13
N LEU A 42 1.25 14.09 -7.89
CA LEU A 42 0.68 14.18 -9.25
C LEU A 42 -0.85 14.19 -9.29
N GLY A 43 -1.53 14.21 -8.12
CA GLY A 43 -2.99 14.19 -8.05
C GLY A 43 -3.63 12.84 -8.35
N VAL A 44 -2.84 11.76 -8.41
CA VAL A 44 -3.34 10.41 -8.70
C VAL A 44 -4.29 9.93 -7.60
N ALA A 45 -3.93 10.19 -6.35
CA ALA A 45 -4.74 9.83 -5.18
C ALA A 45 -6.06 10.62 -5.13
N THR A 46 -6.01 11.93 -5.40
CA THR A 46 -7.21 12.80 -5.43
C THR A 46 -8.12 12.48 -6.62
N GLY A 47 -7.55 12.08 -7.77
CA GLY A 47 -8.27 11.56 -8.92
C GLY A 47 -8.97 10.23 -8.63
N ALA A 48 -8.29 9.29 -7.98
CA ALA A 48 -8.87 8.03 -7.55
C ALA A 48 -10.05 8.25 -6.58
N GLN A 49 -9.86 9.14 -5.60
CA GLN A 49 -10.92 9.52 -4.67
C GLN A 49 -12.11 10.13 -5.40
N LEU A 50 -11.88 11.05 -6.35
CA LEU A 50 -12.96 11.68 -7.11
C LEU A 50 -13.75 10.65 -7.94
N GLY A 51 -13.08 9.67 -8.56
CA GLY A 51 -13.74 8.57 -9.26
C GLY A 51 -14.66 7.76 -8.34
N ILE A 52 -14.18 7.43 -7.13
CA ILE A 52 -14.99 6.72 -6.14
C ILE A 52 -16.16 7.59 -5.65
N THR A 53 -15.95 8.87 -5.35
CA THR A 53 -17.00 9.81 -4.95
C THR A 53 -18.12 9.86 -5.99
N VAL A 54 -17.77 9.98 -7.27
CA VAL A 54 -18.75 9.99 -8.36
C VAL A 54 -19.50 8.67 -8.41
N THR A 55 -18.83 7.52 -8.44
CA THR A 55 -19.55 6.23 -8.53
C THR A 55 -20.43 5.91 -7.32
N THR A 56 -20.08 6.45 -6.15
CA THR A 56 -20.88 6.35 -4.92
C THR A 56 -22.16 7.18 -5.01
N LEU A 57 -22.08 8.42 -5.52
CA LEU A 57 -23.25 9.28 -5.72
C LEU A 57 -24.23 8.70 -6.76
N TRP A 58 -23.71 8.06 -7.81
CA TRP A 58 -24.51 7.44 -8.86
C TRP A 58 -24.97 6.01 -8.49
N ALA A 59 -24.73 5.57 -7.25
CA ALA A 59 -25.16 4.29 -6.68
C ALA A 59 -24.88 3.08 -7.59
N ILE A 60 -23.76 3.07 -8.31
CA ILE A 60 -23.42 1.98 -9.23
C ILE A 60 -23.14 0.71 -8.40
N PRO A 61 -23.96 -0.35 -8.51
CA PRO A 61 -23.79 -1.54 -7.68
C PRO A 61 -22.53 -2.31 -8.09
N GLY A 62 -21.76 -2.75 -7.10
CA GLY A 62 -20.72 -3.78 -7.27
C GLY A 62 -19.36 -3.40 -6.69
N ALA A 63 -18.74 -4.35 -5.98
CA ALA A 63 -17.40 -4.17 -5.41
C ALA A 63 -16.30 -3.97 -6.45
N MET A 64 -16.57 -4.25 -7.74
CA MET A 64 -15.67 -3.96 -8.85
C MET A 64 -15.84 -2.52 -9.38
N ALA A 65 -17.03 -1.95 -9.23
CA ALA A 65 -17.34 -0.62 -9.74
C ALA A 65 -16.44 0.45 -9.08
N SER A 66 -16.23 0.36 -7.76
CA SER A 66 -15.33 1.25 -7.04
C SER A 66 -13.87 1.11 -7.50
N GLN A 67 -13.41 -0.10 -7.83
CA GLN A 67 -12.04 -0.34 -8.30
C GLN A 67 -11.80 0.26 -9.68
N PHE A 68 -12.73 0.00 -10.60
CA PHE A 68 -12.69 0.59 -11.94
C PHE A 68 -12.84 2.11 -11.87
N ALA A 69 -13.65 2.63 -10.94
CA ALA A 69 -13.82 4.07 -10.73
C ALA A 69 -12.54 4.73 -10.22
N ALA A 70 -11.89 4.13 -9.21
CA ALA A 70 -10.63 4.62 -8.65
C ALA A 70 -9.54 4.64 -9.73
N LEU A 71 -9.44 3.55 -10.50
CA LEU A 71 -8.49 3.44 -11.59
C LEU A 71 -8.81 4.43 -12.72
N ALA A 72 -10.06 4.55 -13.12
CA ALA A 72 -10.49 5.48 -14.16
C ALA A 72 -10.24 6.92 -13.75
N GLY A 73 -10.59 7.31 -12.52
CA GLY A 73 -10.35 8.65 -11.99
C GLY A 73 -8.85 8.98 -11.93
N ALA A 74 -8.02 8.06 -11.44
CA ALA A 74 -6.56 8.19 -11.44
C ALA A 74 -5.99 8.32 -12.87
N CYS A 75 -6.46 7.49 -13.80
CA CYS A 75 -6.05 7.52 -15.20
C CYS A 75 -6.47 8.83 -15.90
N VAL A 76 -7.68 9.32 -15.66
CA VAL A 76 -8.16 10.59 -16.22
C VAL A 76 -7.29 11.75 -15.73
N VAL A 77 -6.99 11.82 -14.43
CA VAL A 77 -6.06 12.83 -13.90
C VAL A 77 -4.67 12.67 -14.52
N GLY A 78 -4.16 11.45 -14.62
CA GLY A 78 -2.90 11.16 -15.30
C GLY A 78 -2.87 11.65 -16.75
N LEU A 79 -3.93 11.38 -17.51
CA LEU A 79 -4.08 11.82 -18.91
C LEU A 79 -4.13 13.34 -19.03
N ILE A 80 -4.84 14.03 -18.13
CA ILE A 80 -4.88 15.50 -18.10
C ILE A 80 -3.47 16.04 -17.85
N VAL A 81 -2.76 15.50 -16.85
CA VAL A 81 -1.38 15.91 -16.51
C VAL A 81 -0.43 15.66 -17.69
N PHE A 82 -0.53 14.50 -18.35
CA PHE A 82 0.26 14.19 -19.54
C PHE A 82 -0.08 15.08 -20.73
N GLY A 83 -1.36 15.39 -20.95
CA GLY A 83 -1.82 16.27 -22.03
C GLY A 83 -1.24 17.67 -21.87
N VAL A 84 -1.29 18.23 -20.66
CA VAL A 84 -0.70 19.55 -20.36
C VAL A 84 0.83 19.53 -20.54
N ALA A 85 1.49 18.44 -20.13
CA ALA A 85 2.95 18.33 -20.22
C ALA A 85 3.47 17.92 -21.63
N TRP A 86 2.59 17.48 -22.54
CA TRP A 86 2.97 16.94 -23.85
C TRP A 86 3.77 17.94 -24.69
N GLY A 87 3.28 19.18 -24.79
CA GLY A 87 3.94 20.27 -25.54
C GLY A 87 5.30 20.69 -24.99
N LYS A 88 5.62 20.33 -23.74
CA LYS A 88 6.91 20.59 -23.08
C LYS A 88 7.79 19.34 -23.01
N ARG A 89 7.60 18.37 -23.92
CA ARG A 89 8.34 17.09 -23.96
C ARG A 89 8.26 16.32 -22.65
N LEU A 90 7.12 16.43 -21.96
CA LEU A 90 6.87 15.84 -20.65
C LEU A 90 7.90 16.27 -19.59
N SER A 91 8.40 17.51 -19.59
CA SER A 91 9.42 17.98 -18.64
C SER A 91 9.02 17.69 -17.17
N PRO A 92 9.97 17.32 -16.27
CA PRO A 92 9.61 16.89 -14.92
C PRO A 92 8.93 18.00 -14.12
N VAL A 93 9.42 19.24 -14.30
CA VAL A 93 8.88 20.44 -13.63
C VAL A 93 7.44 20.69 -14.07
N THR A 94 7.15 20.60 -15.38
CA THR A 94 5.79 20.79 -15.90
C THR A 94 4.84 19.71 -15.37
N LEU A 95 5.28 18.45 -15.30
CA LEU A 95 4.47 17.36 -14.75
C LEU A 95 4.12 17.60 -13.28
N ILE A 96 5.08 18.02 -12.46
CA ILE A 96 4.84 18.32 -11.03
C ILE A 96 3.86 19.49 -10.88
N LEU A 97 4.07 20.59 -11.61
CA LEU A 97 3.20 21.76 -11.52
C LEU A 97 1.78 21.46 -12.01
N ALA A 98 1.65 20.76 -13.15
CA ALA A 98 0.35 20.34 -13.67
C ALA A 98 -0.36 19.40 -12.70
N GLY A 99 0.35 18.39 -12.18
CA GLY A 99 -0.17 17.46 -11.18
C GLY A 99 -0.66 18.15 -9.91
N LEU A 100 0.10 19.13 -9.40
CA LEU A 100 -0.28 19.91 -8.23
C LEU A 100 -1.55 20.72 -8.49
N VAL A 101 -1.65 21.42 -9.62
CA VAL A 101 -2.85 22.20 -9.98
C VAL A 101 -4.08 21.29 -10.13
N VAL A 102 -3.94 20.17 -10.85
CA VAL A 102 -5.04 19.22 -11.03
C VAL A 102 -5.45 18.59 -9.69
N SER A 103 -4.49 18.26 -8.82
CA SER A 103 -4.77 17.73 -7.48
C SER A 103 -5.59 18.70 -6.63
N LEU A 104 -5.21 19.99 -6.61
CA LEU A 104 -5.96 21.03 -5.91
C LEU A 104 -7.37 21.19 -6.47
N TYR A 105 -7.51 21.14 -7.80
CA TYR A 105 -8.80 21.24 -8.47
C TYR A 105 -9.72 20.06 -8.16
N CYS A 106 -9.21 18.82 -8.27
CA CYS A 106 -9.95 17.61 -7.89
C CYS A 106 -10.30 17.62 -6.39
N GLY A 107 -9.39 18.10 -5.53
CA GLY A 107 -9.65 18.28 -4.11
C GLY A 107 -10.80 19.25 -3.82
N ALA A 108 -10.84 20.40 -4.51
CA ALA A 108 -11.92 21.37 -4.40
C ALA A 108 -13.26 20.79 -4.87
N ILE A 109 -13.28 20.04 -5.96
CA ILE A 109 -14.49 19.34 -6.43
C ILE A 109 -14.97 18.32 -5.41
N ASN A 110 -14.06 17.50 -4.86
CA ASN A 110 -14.42 16.52 -3.82
C ASN A 110 -15.04 17.21 -2.59
N GLN A 111 -14.46 18.31 -2.11
CA GLN A 111 -15.01 19.07 -0.98
C GLN A 111 -16.39 19.65 -1.29
N LEU A 112 -16.58 20.20 -2.49
CA LEU A 112 -17.87 20.71 -2.94
C LEU A 112 -18.93 19.58 -2.94
N LEU A 113 -18.62 18.42 -3.52
CA LEU A 113 -19.53 17.27 -3.55
C LEU A 113 -19.91 16.79 -2.15
N VAL A 114 -18.95 16.74 -1.22
CA VAL A 114 -19.19 16.37 0.18
C VAL A 114 -20.13 17.34 0.88
N ILE A 115 -20.02 18.65 0.60
CA ILE A 115 -20.92 19.66 1.17
C ILE A 115 -22.36 19.47 0.66
N PHE A 116 -22.54 19.17 -0.62
CA PHE A 116 -23.87 18.96 -1.20
C PHE A 116 -24.51 17.62 -0.81
N HIS A 117 -23.72 16.58 -0.54
CA HIS A 117 -24.20 15.21 -0.29
C HIS A 117 -23.62 14.62 1.01
N HIS A 118 -23.76 15.36 2.11
CA HIS A 118 -23.14 15.03 3.40
C HIS A 118 -23.48 13.60 3.89
N ASP A 119 -24.76 13.20 3.84
CA ASP A 119 -25.24 11.93 4.39
C ASP A 119 -24.68 10.69 3.68
N GLN A 120 -24.42 10.80 2.37
CA GLN A 120 -23.92 9.68 1.56
C GLN A 120 -22.38 9.61 1.55
N LEU A 121 -21.71 10.74 1.76
CA LEU A 121 -20.25 10.85 1.63
C LEU A 121 -19.50 10.94 2.97
N GLN A 122 -20.21 10.86 4.11
CA GLN A 122 -19.56 10.80 5.42
C GLN A 122 -18.61 9.60 5.56
N SER A 123 -19.00 8.44 5.03
CA SER A 123 -18.16 7.23 4.98
C SER A 123 -16.92 7.41 4.09
N MET A 124 -16.99 8.25 3.06
CA MET A 124 -15.86 8.58 2.19
C MET A 124 -14.81 9.42 2.88
N PHE A 125 -15.19 10.26 3.85
CA PHE A 125 -14.24 10.99 4.66
C PHE A 125 -13.33 10.04 5.45
N LEU A 126 -13.92 9.02 6.10
CA LEU A 126 -13.15 8.00 6.80
C LEU A 126 -12.30 7.17 5.83
N TRP A 127 -12.82 6.76 4.67
CA TRP A 127 -12.05 6.02 3.67
C TRP A 127 -10.84 6.84 3.14
N SER A 128 -11.02 8.14 2.92
CA SER A 128 -9.98 9.06 2.45
C SER A 128 -8.79 9.17 3.41
N THR A 129 -8.96 8.84 4.69
CA THR A 129 -7.89 8.88 5.68
C THR A 129 -6.98 7.65 5.66
N GLY A 130 -7.32 6.63 4.86
CA GLY A 130 -6.51 5.42 4.66
C GLY A 130 -6.61 4.42 5.82
N THR A 131 -7.40 3.35 5.64
CA THR A 131 -7.64 2.31 6.65
C THR A 131 -7.14 0.93 6.23
N LEU A 132 -6.36 0.29 7.11
CA LEU A 132 -5.85 -1.07 6.96
C LEU A 132 -6.79 -2.13 7.55
N THR A 133 -7.99 -1.74 8.00
CA THR A 133 -8.97 -2.69 8.56
C THR A 133 -9.47 -3.64 7.48
N GLN A 134 -9.08 -4.92 7.57
CA GLN A 134 -9.52 -5.98 6.67
C GLN A 134 -10.42 -6.96 7.44
N THR A 135 -11.53 -7.34 6.80
CA THR A 135 -12.49 -8.33 7.29
C THR A 135 -12.34 -9.70 6.62
N ASP A 136 -11.60 -9.79 5.51
CA ASP A 136 -11.39 -11.03 4.77
C ASP A 136 -10.06 -11.02 3.96
N TRP A 137 -9.65 -12.19 3.44
CA TRP A 137 -8.46 -12.38 2.60
C TRP A 137 -8.63 -11.88 1.16
N GLY A 138 -9.86 -11.62 0.71
CA GLY A 138 -10.14 -11.23 -0.68
C GLY A 138 -9.38 -9.99 -1.15
N GLY A 139 -9.06 -9.04 -0.25
CA GLY A 139 -8.22 -7.88 -0.58
C GLY A 139 -6.77 -8.26 -0.92
N VAL A 140 -6.20 -9.19 -0.14
CA VAL A 140 -4.84 -9.70 -0.34
C VAL A 140 -4.75 -10.52 -1.62
N GLU A 141 -5.67 -11.47 -1.79
CA GLU A 141 -5.75 -12.38 -2.96
C GLU A 141 -5.85 -11.62 -4.28
N ARG A 142 -6.53 -10.47 -4.28
CA ARG A 142 -6.67 -9.62 -5.46
C ARG A 142 -5.47 -8.73 -5.70
N LEU A 143 -4.85 -8.20 -4.65
CA LEU A 143 -3.74 -7.26 -4.76
C LEU A 143 -2.41 -7.93 -5.10
N TRP A 144 -2.09 -9.10 -4.54
CA TRP A 144 -0.79 -9.74 -4.75
C TRP A 144 -0.45 -10.06 -6.22
N PRO A 145 -1.35 -10.61 -7.08
CA PRO A 145 -0.99 -10.93 -8.45
C PRO A 145 -0.85 -9.66 -9.30
N GLN A 146 -1.67 -8.63 -9.00
CA GLN A 146 -1.60 -7.34 -9.68
C GLN A 146 -0.29 -6.61 -9.34
N LEU A 147 0.11 -6.62 -8.07
CA LEU A 147 1.37 -6.04 -7.63
C LEU A 147 2.57 -6.81 -8.21
N LEU A 148 2.50 -8.14 -8.27
CA LEU A 148 3.52 -8.96 -8.91
C LEU A 148 3.67 -8.61 -10.39
N GLY A 149 2.56 -8.44 -11.12
CA GLY A 149 2.56 -7.95 -12.50
C GLY A 149 3.22 -6.57 -12.62
N GLY A 150 2.89 -5.65 -11.72
CA GLY A 150 3.50 -4.32 -11.65
C GLY A 150 5.02 -4.34 -11.39
N VAL A 151 5.49 -5.23 -10.51
CA VAL A 151 6.91 -5.45 -10.25
C VAL A 151 7.59 -6.01 -11.50
N MET A 152 7.01 -7.03 -12.15
CA MET A 152 7.57 -7.59 -13.39
C MET A 152 7.70 -6.53 -14.47
N LEU A 153 6.64 -5.76 -14.74
CA LEU A 153 6.67 -4.64 -15.68
C LEU A 153 7.75 -3.60 -15.32
N THR A 154 7.90 -3.30 -14.03
CA THR A 154 8.95 -2.39 -13.55
C THR A 154 10.36 -2.93 -13.85
N LEU A 155 10.58 -4.24 -13.68
CA LEU A 155 11.86 -4.88 -14.01
C LEU A 155 12.14 -4.88 -15.52
N LEU A 156 11.11 -5.01 -16.37
CA LEU A 156 11.26 -4.84 -17.82
C LEU A 156 11.66 -3.39 -18.17
N LEU A 157 11.12 -2.41 -17.46
CA LEU A 157 11.46 -0.99 -17.62
C LEU A 157 12.77 -0.57 -16.92
N LEU A 158 13.51 -1.50 -16.32
CA LEU A 158 14.69 -1.17 -15.52
C LEU A 158 15.76 -0.45 -16.35
N ARG A 159 16.03 -0.90 -17.58
CA ARG A 159 17.00 -0.26 -18.48
C ARG A 159 16.62 1.19 -18.82
N PRO A 160 15.42 1.49 -19.37
CA PRO A 160 15.04 2.88 -19.65
C PRO A 160 14.98 3.74 -18.38
N LEU A 161 14.55 3.19 -17.23
CA LEU A 161 14.57 3.91 -15.95
C LEU A 161 15.99 4.26 -15.50
N THR A 162 16.97 3.36 -15.65
CA THR A 162 18.37 3.68 -15.33
C THR A 162 18.93 4.77 -16.23
N LEU A 163 18.61 4.75 -17.53
CA LEU A 163 19.06 5.75 -18.50
C LEU A 163 18.44 7.13 -18.23
N MET A 164 17.19 7.20 -17.76
CA MET A 164 16.55 8.45 -17.33
C MET A 164 17.22 9.08 -16.09
N GLY A 165 18.02 8.31 -15.34
CA GLY A 165 18.82 8.84 -14.25
C GLY A 165 20.03 9.66 -14.71
N LEU A 166 20.45 9.51 -15.96
CA LEU A 166 21.46 10.38 -16.59
C LEU A 166 20.82 11.67 -17.12
N ASP A 167 21.65 12.62 -17.50
CA ASP A 167 21.20 13.88 -18.12
C ASP A 167 20.36 13.62 -19.39
N ASP A 168 19.35 14.45 -19.65
CA ASP A 168 18.43 14.28 -20.78
C ASP A 168 19.18 14.31 -22.13
N GLY A 169 20.25 15.11 -22.23
CA GLY A 169 21.09 15.14 -23.42
C GLY A 169 21.78 13.80 -23.69
N VAL A 170 22.36 13.19 -22.65
CA VAL A 170 23.07 11.90 -22.75
C VAL A 170 22.10 10.76 -23.06
N ALA A 171 20.97 10.70 -22.35
CA ALA A 171 19.95 9.67 -22.57
C ALA A 171 19.38 9.72 -24.00
N ARG A 172 19.18 10.92 -24.55
CA ARG A 172 18.68 11.09 -25.92
C ARG A 172 19.71 10.71 -26.98
N ASN A 173 20.99 10.99 -26.74
CA ASN A 173 22.09 10.57 -27.63
C ASN A 173 22.26 9.05 -27.66
N LEU A 174 21.85 8.34 -26.61
CA LEU A 174 21.80 6.88 -26.54
C LEU A 174 20.57 6.28 -27.26
N GLY A 175 19.77 7.09 -27.97
CA GLY A 175 18.62 6.64 -28.75
C GLY A 175 17.34 6.43 -27.95
N LEU A 176 17.31 6.84 -26.68
CA LEU A 176 16.13 6.66 -25.84
C LEU A 176 15.06 7.73 -26.13
N ALA A 177 13.86 7.27 -26.48
CA ALA A 177 12.68 8.13 -26.54
C ALA A 177 12.22 8.53 -25.13
N LEU A 178 12.83 9.58 -24.57
CA LEU A 178 12.60 10.06 -23.19
C LEU A 178 11.12 10.28 -22.86
N SER A 179 10.34 10.83 -23.79
CA SER A 179 8.90 11.05 -23.59
C SER A 179 8.14 9.74 -23.45
N LEU A 180 8.43 8.75 -24.30
CA LEU A 180 7.75 7.46 -24.30
C LEU A 180 8.12 6.64 -23.05
N ALA A 181 9.40 6.63 -22.68
CA ALA A 181 9.88 5.97 -21.46
C ALA A 181 9.24 6.59 -20.21
N ARG A 182 9.13 7.92 -20.17
CA ARG A 182 8.50 8.67 -19.09
C ARG A 182 7.01 8.38 -18.99
N LEU A 183 6.31 8.37 -20.12
CA LEU A 183 4.89 8.04 -20.17
C LEU A 183 4.63 6.60 -19.72
N ALA A 184 5.42 5.63 -20.19
CA ALA A 184 5.27 4.22 -19.80
C ALA A 184 5.57 4.00 -18.31
N ALA A 185 6.61 4.65 -17.77
CA ALA A 185 6.95 4.52 -16.36
C ALA A 185 5.93 5.20 -15.45
N LEU A 186 5.47 6.40 -15.79
CA LEU A 186 4.45 7.09 -15.00
C LEU A 186 3.08 6.45 -15.13
N SER A 187 2.68 5.95 -16.29
CA SER A 187 1.42 5.21 -16.43
C SER A 187 1.43 3.96 -15.57
N LEU A 188 2.53 3.20 -15.57
CA LEU A 188 2.70 2.05 -14.67
C LEU A 188 2.61 2.47 -13.21
N ALA A 189 3.30 3.54 -12.82
CA ALA A 189 3.28 4.03 -11.45
C ALA A 189 1.88 4.53 -11.03
N ILE A 190 1.13 5.18 -11.92
CA ILE A 190 -0.26 5.61 -11.72
C ILE A 190 -1.16 4.41 -11.50
N VAL A 191 -1.06 3.38 -12.34
CA VAL A 191 -1.87 2.15 -12.22
C VAL A 191 -1.60 1.46 -10.88
N ILE A 192 -0.32 1.24 -10.53
CA ILE A 192 0.02 0.62 -9.25
C ILE A 192 -0.48 1.48 -8.09
N SER A 193 -0.33 2.81 -8.15
CA SER A 193 -0.85 3.71 -7.12
C SER A 193 -2.37 3.61 -6.97
N ALA A 194 -3.11 3.57 -8.07
CA ALA A 194 -4.56 3.46 -8.05
C ALA A 194 -5.02 2.13 -7.43
N LEU A 195 -4.32 1.03 -7.72
CA LEU A 195 -4.58 -0.28 -7.11
C LEU A 195 -4.38 -0.25 -5.60
N LEU A 196 -3.29 0.38 -5.13
CA LEU A 196 -2.98 0.53 -3.70
C LEU A 196 -4.00 1.42 -2.99
N VAL A 197 -4.33 2.58 -3.58
CA VAL A 197 -5.33 3.51 -3.04
C VAL A 197 -6.71 2.87 -2.99
N ASN A 198 -7.08 2.08 -3.99
CA ASN A 198 -8.33 1.35 -3.98
C ASN A 198 -8.39 0.27 -2.88
N ALA A 199 -7.26 -0.38 -2.57
CA ALA A 199 -7.22 -1.44 -1.56
C ALA A 199 -7.31 -0.91 -0.12
N VAL A 200 -6.71 0.26 0.17
CA VAL A 200 -6.48 0.73 1.56
C VAL A 200 -6.85 2.20 1.77
N GLY A 201 -7.26 2.91 0.73
CA GLY A 201 -7.44 4.36 0.75
C GLY A 201 -6.13 5.12 0.57
N ILE A 202 -6.17 6.43 0.83
CA ILE A 202 -5.02 7.31 0.60
C ILE A 202 -4.07 7.22 1.79
N ILE A 203 -2.87 6.68 1.53
CA ILE A 203 -1.77 6.67 2.50
C ILE A 203 -0.58 7.42 1.88
N GLY A 204 -0.26 8.58 2.46
CA GLY A 204 0.83 9.45 2.00
C GLY A 204 2.17 9.12 2.67
N PHE A 205 3.23 9.82 2.26
CA PHE A 205 4.57 9.83 2.87
C PHE A 205 5.40 8.55 2.76
N ILE A 206 4.80 7.36 2.71
CA ILE A 206 5.56 6.10 2.62
C ILE A 206 6.34 6.03 1.30
N GLY A 207 5.70 6.44 0.19
CA GLY A 207 6.35 6.54 -1.12
C GLY A 207 7.46 7.59 -1.18
N LEU A 208 7.53 8.50 -0.21
CA LEU A 208 8.59 9.49 -0.09
C LEU A 208 9.73 9.00 0.82
N PHE A 209 9.40 8.46 2.00
CA PHE A 209 10.38 8.04 3.00
C PHE A 209 11.12 6.76 2.65
N ALA A 210 10.41 5.76 2.14
CA ALA A 210 11.00 4.47 1.83
C ALA A 210 12.18 4.56 0.84
N PRO A 211 12.06 5.24 -0.32
CA PRO A 211 13.18 5.41 -1.24
C PRO A 211 14.28 6.33 -0.72
N LEU A 212 13.97 7.25 0.20
CA LEU A 212 14.94 8.12 0.84
C LEU A 212 15.81 7.33 1.83
N LEU A 213 15.19 6.55 2.72
CA LEU A 213 15.89 5.67 3.64
C LEU A 213 16.72 4.62 2.89
N ALA A 214 16.19 4.07 1.79
CA ALA A 214 16.96 3.17 0.93
C ALA A 214 18.24 3.84 0.40
N LYS A 215 18.16 5.12 -0.01
CA LYS A 215 19.33 5.90 -0.45
C LYS A 215 20.32 6.16 0.69
N MET A 216 19.82 6.46 1.89
CA MET A 216 20.66 6.67 3.08
C MET A 216 21.40 5.40 3.53
N LEU A 217 20.78 4.23 3.34
CA LEU A 217 21.40 2.92 3.60
C LEU A 217 22.41 2.48 2.53
N GLY A 218 22.68 3.33 1.52
CA GLY A 218 23.73 3.10 0.52
C GLY A 218 23.24 2.50 -0.80
N ALA A 219 21.94 2.38 -1.04
CA ALA A 219 21.43 1.93 -2.34
C ALA A 219 21.59 3.03 -3.41
N ARG A 220 22.73 3.02 -4.11
CA ARG A 220 23.05 3.98 -5.18
C ARG A 220 22.49 3.58 -6.54
N ARG A 221 22.41 2.28 -6.83
CA ARG A 221 21.89 1.73 -8.09
C ARG A 221 20.36 1.59 -8.03
N LEU A 222 19.70 1.71 -9.18
CA LEU A 222 18.23 1.67 -9.28
C LEU A 222 17.63 0.34 -8.78
N LEU A 223 18.21 -0.80 -9.18
CA LEU A 223 17.65 -2.11 -8.81
C LEU A 223 17.72 -2.38 -7.28
N PRO A 224 18.87 -2.23 -6.60
CA PRO A 224 18.93 -2.28 -5.14
C PRO A 224 17.99 -1.27 -4.48
N ARG A 225 17.85 -0.07 -5.05
CA ARG A 225 16.95 0.96 -4.52
C ARG A 225 15.49 0.55 -4.62
N LEU A 226 15.04 -0.06 -5.72
CA LEU A 226 13.68 -0.59 -5.88
C LEU A 226 13.38 -1.67 -4.83
N MET A 227 14.29 -2.63 -4.65
CA MET A 227 14.11 -3.72 -3.70
C MET A 227 14.10 -3.21 -2.24
N LEU A 228 15.10 -2.39 -1.89
CA LEU A 228 15.25 -1.88 -0.53
C LEU A 228 14.15 -0.88 -0.17
N ALA A 229 13.72 -0.02 -1.10
CA ALA A 229 12.60 0.88 -0.87
C ALA A 229 11.29 0.10 -0.68
N SER A 230 11.04 -0.95 -1.47
CA SER A 230 9.85 -1.79 -1.26
C SER A 230 9.90 -2.45 0.13
N LEU A 231 11.05 -2.98 0.53
CA LEU A 231 11.23 -3.62 1.83
C LEU A 231 11.03 -2.64 3.00
N ILE A 232 11.62 -1.46 2.91
CA ILE A 232 11.49 -0.42 3.93
C ILE A 232 10.06 0.11 3.98
N GLY A 233 9.41 0.29 2.84
CA GLY A 233 8.00 0.71 2.78
C GLY A 233 7.09 -0.29 3.48
N ALA A 234 7.29 -1.60 3.23
CA ALA A 234 6.58 -2.67 3.93
C ALA A 234 6.82 -2.61 5.44
N LEU A 235 8.07 -2.45 5.87
CA LEU A 235 8.43 -2.37 7.28
C LEU A 235 7.82 -1.15 7.98
N ILE A 236 7.88 0.04 7.35
CA ILE A 236 7.32 1.28 7.90
C ILE A 236 5.82 1.17 8.05
N LEU A 237 5.11 0.70 7.02
CA LEU A 237 3.66 0.60 7.07
C LEU A 237 3.21 -0.43 8.10
N TRP A 238 3.87 -1.58 8.14
CA TRP A 238 3.61 -2.61 9.15
C TRP A 238 3.86 -2.09 10.56
N LEU A 239 4.99 -1.43 10.80
CA LEU A 239 5.33 -0.88 12.13
C LEU A 239 4.32 0.19 12.55
N SER A 240 3.91 1.04 11.61
CA SER A 240 2.87 2.06 11.85
C SER A 240 1.54 1.41 12.23
N ASP A 241 1.14 0.35 11.52
CA ASP A 241 -0.08 -0.41 11.80
C ASP A 241 -0.04 -1.08 13.19
N GLN A 242 1.11 -1.64 13.59
CA GLN A 242 1.28 -2.21 14.94
C GLN A 242 1.22 -1.14 16.04
N ILE A 243 1.84 0.03 15.83
CA ILE A 243 1.76 1.15 16.77
C ILE A 243 0.31 1.60 16.93
N ILE A 244 -0.46 1.65 15.84
CA ILE A 244 -1.89 2.01 15.88
C ILE A 244 -2.70 0.96 16.61
N LEU A 245 -2.52 -0.33 16.32
CA LEU A 245 -3.20 -1.42 17.03
C LEU A 245 -2.91 -1.41 18.54
N TRP A 246 -1.72 -0.95 18.93
CA TRP A 246 -1.39 -0.72 20.34
C TRP A 246 -2.09 0.53 20.89
N LEU A 247 -2.07 1.64 20.15
CA LEU A 247 -2.66 2.92 20.57
C LEU A 247 -4.19 2.88 20.66
N THR A 248 -4.86 2.18 19.75
CA THR A 248 -6.32 1.97 19.75
C THR A 248 -6.82 1.21 20.98
N ARG A 249 -5.92 0.58 21.76
CA ARG A 249 -6.29 -0.01 23.06
C ARG A 249 -6.49 1.03 24.15
N VAL A 250 -5.93 2.22 23.98
CA VAL A 250 -5.92 3.31 24.96
C VAL A 250 -6.76 4.51 24.46
N TRP A 251 -6.82 4.72 23.15
CA TRP A 251 -7.52 5.82 22.49
C TRP A 251 -8.55 5.31 21.46
N MET A 252 -9.47 6.19 21.02
CA MET A 252 -10.45 5.92 19.94
C MET A 252 -9.77 5.39 18.66
N GLU A 253 -10.54 4.71 17.81
CA GLU A 253 -10.07 4.20 16.51
C GLU A 253 -9.57 5.34 15.61
N VAL A 254 -8.26 5.44 15.42
CA VAL A 254 -7.61 6.43 14.54
C VAL A 254 -7.19 5.76 13.24
N SER A 255 -7.43 6.45 12.12
CA SER A 255 -7.04 5.99 10.79
C SER A 255 -5.53 5.98 10.58
N THR A 256 -5.02 4.96 9.89
CA THR A 256 -3.57 4.75 9.73
C THR A 256 -2.91 5.80 8.86
N GLY A 257 -3.57 6.25 7.79
CA GLY A 257 -3.04 7.33 6.95
C GLY A 257 -2.90 8.65 7.70
N SER A 258 -3.82 8.98 8.61
CA SER A 258 -3.72 10.20 9.44
C SER A 258 -2.49 10.18 10.37
N VAL A 259 -2.23 9.06 11.04
CA VAL A 259 -1.08 8.92 11.95
C VAL A 259 0.24 8.97 11.18
N THR A 260 0.32 8.25 10.05
CA THR A 260 1.51 8.29 9.20
C THR A 260 1.78 9.67 8.62
N ALA A 261 0.74 10.44 8.27
CA ALA A 261 0.87 11.82 7.84
C ALA A 261 1.32 12.76 8.97
N LEU A 262 0.75 12.62 10.16
CA LEU A 262 1.09 13.44 11.33
C LEU A 262 2.55 13.26 11.75
N ILE A 263 3.07 12.03 11.68
CA ILE A 263 4.48 11.73 11.97
C ILE A 263 5.38 12.07 10.77
N GLY A 264 4.91 11.80 9.56
CA GLY A 264 5.68 11.95 8.33
C GLY A 264 5.96 13.41 7.96
N ALA A 265 4.99 14.32 8.11
CA ALA A 265 5.16 15.71 7.72
C ALA A 265 6.26 16.45 8.54
N PRO A 266 6.30 16.38 9.88
CA PRO A 266 7.40 16.96 10.66
C PRO A 266 8.75 16.34 10.35
N LEU A 267 8.81 15.02 10.17
CA LEU A 267 10.05 14.30 9.85
C LEU A 267 10.63 14.78 8.52
N LEU A 268 9.77 15.05 7.53
CA LEU A 268 10.18 15.56 6.22
C LEU A 268 10.72 16.99 6.31
N LEU A 269 10.04 17.86 7.05
CA LEU A 269 10.47 19.24 7.29
C LEU A 269 11.86 19.28 7.96
N TRP A 270 12.11 18.38 8.90
CA TRP A 270 13.40 18.24 9.55
C TRP A 270 14.50 17.66 8.64
N LEU A 271 14.15 16.81 7.68
CA LEU A 271 15.10 16.12 6.80
C LEU A 271 15.44 16.92 5.53
N LEU A 272 14.60 17.88 5.13
CA LEU A 272 14.79 18.79 3.99
C LEU A 272 16.17 19.47 3.95
N PRO A 273 16.71 20.03 5.05
CA PRO A 273 18.04 20.61 5.08
C PRO A 273 19.15 19.60 4.77
N ARG A 274 19.00 18.34 5.21
CA ARG A 274 19.99 17.27 5.02
C ARG A 274 19.97 16.67 3.61
N LEU A 275 18.84 16.77 2.91
CA LEU A 275 18.73 16.33 1.51
C LEU A 275 19.55 17.19 0.55
N ARG A 276 19.76 18.46 0.87
CA ARG A 276 20.51 19.42 0.03
C ARG A 276 22.02 19.14 0.02
N SER A 277 22.57 18.52 1.08
CA SER A 277 24.01 18.20 1.17
C SER A 277 24.41 16.91 0.46
N ILE A 278 23.46 16.06 0.06
CA ILE A 278 23.71 14.76 -0.59
C ILE A 278 23.89 14.88 -2.11
N SER A 279 23.65 16.07 -2.69
CA SER A 279 23.61 16.29 -4.14
C SER A 279 24.89 16.90 -4.76
N ALA A 280 26.00 16.98 -4.04
CA ALA A 280 27.29 17.37 -4.63
C ALA A 280 28.29 16.20 -4.51
N PRO A 281 28.52 15.41 -5.57
CA PRO A 281 29.73 14.62 -5.65
C PRO A 281 30.88 15.59 -5.94
N ASP A 282 31.83 15.69 -5.01
CA ASP A 282 33.14 16.27 -5.32
C ASP A 282 33.75 15.51 -6.51
N MET A 283 34.16 16.25 -7.54
CA MET A 283 34.74 15.74 -8.78
C MET A 283 36.20 15.29 -8.61
N LYS A 284 36.52 14.72 -7.45
CA LYS A 284 37.83 14.14 -7.10
C LYS A 284 37.62 12.72 -6.58
N VAL A 285 37.21 11.80 -7.45
CA VAL A 285 37.20 10.37 -7.09
C VAL A 285 38.29 9.66 -7.86
N ASN A 286 39.33 9.36 -7.09
CA ASN A 286 40.44 8.46 -7.37
C ASN A 286 39.90 7.05 -7.73
N ASP A 287 40.61 6.35 -8.62
CA ASP A 287 40.28 5.01 -9.17
C ASP A 287 40.28 3.89 -8.11
N ARG A 288 39.29 3.86 -7.23
CA ARG A 288 38.98 2.67 -6.44
C ARG A 288 37.56 2.24 -6.74
N VAL A 289 37.43 1.26 -7.64
CA VAL A 289 36.20 0.49 -7.84
C VAL A 289 35.87 -0.21 -6.51
N ALA A 290 35.09 0.46 -5.67
CA ALA A 290 34.68 -0.08 -4.38
C ALA A 290 33.89 -1.38 -4.59
N ALA A 291 34.21 -2.40 -3.80
CA ALA A 291 33.60 -3.72 -3.76
C ALA A 291 32.10 -3.65 -3.39
N GLU A 292 31.27 -3.18 -4.32
CA GLU A 292 29.84 -2.90 -4.13
C GLU A 292 29.01 -4.20 -4.15
N ARG A 293 29.54 -5.28 -4.73
CA ARG A 293 28.80 -6.54 -4.97
C ARG A 293 28.53 -7.34 -3.69
N GLN A 294 29.37 -7.21 -2.66
CA GLN A 294 29.30 -8.02 -1.43
C GLN A 294 28.36 -7.42 -0.37
N HIS A 295 28.23 -6.09 -0.31
CA HIS A 295 27.36 -5.44 0.66
C HIS A 295 25.88 -5.44 0.24
N VAL A 296 25.56 -5.54 -1.06
CA VAL A 296 24.16 -5.57 -1.53
C VAL A 296 23.45 -6.86 -1.08
N LEU A 297 24.12 -8.01 -1.17
CA LEU A 297 23.63 -9.27 -0.61
C LEU A 297 23.52 -9.19 0.91
N ALA A 298 24.50 -8.58 1.58
CA ALA A 298 24.45 -8.39 3.03
C ALA A 298 23.32 -7.47 3.48
N PHE A 299 22.98 -6.41 2.74
CA PHE A 299 21.84 -5.53 3.05
C PHE A 299 20.49 -6.12 2.67
N ALA A 300 20.41 -6.89 1.58
CA ALA A 300 19.22 -7.66 1.24
C ALA A 300 18.98 -8.80 2.24
N LEU A 301 20.04 -9.46 2.71
CA LEU A 301 19.99 -10.43 3.80
C LEU A 301 19.69 -9.77 5.13
N ALA A 302 20.28 -8.62 5.45
CA ALA A 302 20.00 -7.91 6.70
C ALA A 302 18.56 -7.39 6.72
N GLY A 303 18.08 -6.81 5.61
CA GLY A 303 16.69 -6.42 5.45
C GLY A 303 15.75 -7.63 5.48
N GLY A 304 16.13 -8.72 4.83
CA GLY A 304 15.41 -9.99 4.84
C GLY A 304 15.32 -10.58 6.25
N VAL A 305 16.44 -10.61 6.99
CA VAL A 305 16.54 -11.04 8.39
C VAL A 305 15.75 -10.10 9.29
N LEU A 306 15.74 -8.80 9.04
CA LEU A 306 15.00 -7.84 9.83
C LEU A 306 13.49 -7.95 9.57
N LEU A 307 13.09 -8.26 8.34
CA LEU A 307 11.70 -8.59 7.99
C LEU A 307 11.30 -9.96 8.56
N LEU A 308 12.19 -10.95 8.54
CA LEU A 308 11.96 -12.26 9.13
C LEU A 308 11.89 -12.16 10.66
N MET A 309 12.73 -11.33 11.29
CA MET A 309 12.66 -11.00 12.72
C MET A 309 11.38 -10.24 13.05
N ALA A 310 10.96 -9.29 12.21
CA ALA A 310 9.69 -8.58 12.38
C ALA A 310 8.49 -9.54 12.27
N VAL A 311 8.52 -10.46 11.31
CA VAL A 311 7.52 -11.52 11.13
C VAL A 311 7.55 -12.50 12.31
N VAL A 312 8.73 -12.91 12.78
CA VAL A 312 8.88 -13.78 13.96
C VAL A 312 8.37 -13.09 15.22
N VAL A 313 8.69 -11.81 15.43
CA VAL A 313 8.16 -11.02 16.55
C VAL A 313 6.64 -10.88 16.43
N ALA A 314 6.10 -10.61 15.23
CA ALA A 314 4.66 -10.55 14.98
C ALA A 314 3.94 -11.89 15.26
N LEU A 315 4.58 -13.02 14.93
CA LEU A 315 4.07 -14.37 15.16
C LEU A 315 4.27 -14.82 16.62
N SER A 316 5.27 -14.27 17.31
CA SER A 316 5.60 -14.61 18.71
C SER A 316 4.83 -13.76 19.72
N PHE A 317 4.37 -12.57 19.31
CA PHE A 317 3.45 -11.71 20.06
C PHE A 317 1.99 -12.06 19.74
N GLY A 318 1.54 -13.24 20.18
CA GLY A 318 0.16 -13.70 20.04
C GLY A 318 -0.67 -13.46 21.30
N ARG A 319 -1.93 -13.01 21.14
CA ARG A 319 -2.89 -12.85 22.25
C ARG A 319 -3.68 -14.14 22.44
N ASP A 320 -3.52 -14.78 23.60
CA ASP A 320 -4.43 -15.82 24.08
C ASP A 320 -5.51 -15.22 25.00
N ALA A 321 -6.58 -15.98 25.26
CA ALA A 321 -7.79 -15.53 25.97
C ALA A 321 -7.55 -14.99 27.40
N HIS A 322 -6.36 -15.14 27.96
CA HIS A 322 -6.01 -14.72 29.33
C HIS A 322 -4.87 -13.69 29.44
N GLY A 323 -4.34 -13.16 28.34
CA GLY A 323 -3.33 -12.09 28.38
C GLY A 323 -2.27 -12.17 27.27
N TRP A 324 -1.27 -11.29 27.36
CA TRP A 324 -0.11 -11.29 26.47
C TRP A 324 0.89 -12.34 26.95
N THR A 325 1.19 -13.34 26.13
CA THR A 325 2.24 -14.31 26.45
C THR A 325 3.28 -14.32 25.35
N TRP A 326 4.54 -14.41 25.74
CA TRP A 326 5.64 -14.70 24.84
C TRP A 326 5.54 -16.18 24.46
N GLY A 327 5.26 -16.47 23.19
CA GLY A 327 5.00 -17.82 22.72
C GLY A 327 6.27 -18.68 22.60
N GLU A 328 6.88 -19.09 23.72
CA GLU A 328 7.94 -20.12 23.71
C GLU A 328 7.47 -21.46 23.11
N ARG A 329 6.15 -21.64 22.92
CA ARG A 329 5.53 -22.86 22.35
C ARG A 329 4.79 -22.63 21.02
N GLY A 330 4.87 -21.44 20.42
CA GLY A 330 4.16 -21.10 19.17
C GLY A 330 4.92 -21.52 17.90
N VAL A 331 6.25 -21.43 17.91
CA VAL A 331 7.12 -21.67 16.75
C VAL A 331 7.02 -23.13 16.26
N ALA A 332 6.95 -24.10 17.18
CA ALA A 332 6.85 -25.52 16.83
C ALA A 332 5.50 -25.90 16.23
N ARG A 333 4.40 -25.22 16.60
CA ARG A 333 3.06 -25.49 16.04
C ARG A 333 2.80 -24.77 14.72
N GLY A 334 3.36 -23.57 14.53
CA GLY A 334 3.25 -22.82 13.27
C GLY A 334 3.92 -23.55 12.11
N PHE A 335 5.11 -24.14 12.34
CA PHE A 335 5.78 -24.98 11.34
C PHE A 335 5.01 -26.27 11.07
N ASN A 336 4.48 -26.93 12.11
CA ASN A 336 3.70 -28.15 11.92
C ASN A 336 2.37 -27.90 11.20
N ALA A 337 1.70 -26.76 11.45
CA ALA A 337 0.47 -26.38 10.77
C ALA A 337 0.70 -26.01 9.30
N LEU A 338 1.83 -25.36 8.97
CA LEU A 338 2.23 -25.10 7.58
C LEU A 338 2.62 -26.40 6.85
N ALA A 339 3.28 -27.34 7.53
CA ALA A 339 3.56 -28.67 7.00
C ALA A 339 2.28 -29.51 6.80
N LEU A 340 1.32 -29.44 7.73
CA LEU A 340 0.01 -30.09 7.60
C LEU A 340 -0.86 -29.46 6.50
N ALA A 341 -0.89 -28.13 6.37
CA ALA A 341 -1.64 -27.47 5.30
C ALA A 341 -1.05 -27.75 3.91
N ALA A 342 0.28 -27.89 3.81
CA ALA A 342 0.94 -28.30 2.58
C ALA A 342 0.69 -29.78 2.21
N ASN A 343 0.49 -30.66 3.21
CA ASN A 343 0.28 -32.10 2.97
C ASN A 343 -1.20 -32.47 2.74
N TYR A 344 -2.15 -31.67 3.24
CA TYR A 344 -3.60 -31.92 3.09
C TYR A 344 -4.29 -31.13 1.98
N GLY A 345 -3.56 -30.26 1.27
CA GLY A 345 -4.07 -29.50 0.11
C GLY A 345 -4.36 -30.33 -1.16
N GLY A 346 -4.29 -31.66 -1.10
CA GLY A 346 -4.44 -32.54 -2.26
C GLY A 346 -5.52 -33.62 -2.19
N ALA A 347 -6.28 -33.78 -1.08
CA ALA A 347 -7.13 -34.96 -0.94
C ALA A 347 -8.42 -34.76 -0.11
N VAL A 348 -9.30 -33.83 -0.47
CA VAL A 348 -10.75 -33.96 -0.17
C VAL A 348 -11.58 -33.33 -1.30
N CYS A 349 -11.52 -33.96 -2.48
CA CYS A 349 -12.60 -33.88 -3.46
C CYS A 349 -13.08 -35.31 -3.72
N GLY A 350 -14.30 -35.63 -3.28
CA GLY A 350 -15.02 -36.84 -3.69
C GLY A 350 -15.06 -38.01 -2.69
N ARG A 351 -15.99 -37.97 -1.72
CA ARG A 351 -16.89 -39.09 -1.35
C ARG A 351 -17.74 -38.75 -0.13
N HIS A 352 -19.03 -38.51 -0.35
CA HIS A 352 -20.15 -39.27 0.24
C HIS A 352 -21.48 -38.59 -0.09
N ALA A 353 -22.07 -39.01 -1.20
CA ALA A 353 -23.52 -39.09 -1.33
C ALA A 353 -23.94 -40.47 -0.79
N GLY A 354 -25.00 -40.52 0.02
CA GLY A 354 -25.75 -41.74 0.30
C GLY A 354 -26.08 -42.01 1.77
N GLY A 355 -27.32 -41.70 2.16
CA GLY A 355 -28.15 -42.62 2.96
C GLY A 355 -28.37 -42.31 4.45
N GLY A 356 -29.64 -42.03 4.79
CA GLY A 356 -30.22 -42.09 6.15
C GLY A 356 -30.25 -40.72 6.84
N GLY A 357 -31.35 -39.97 6.96
CA GLY A 357 -32.73 -40.40 7.17
C GLY A 357 -33.02 -40.36 8.67
N LEU A 358 -33.57 -39.26 9.17
CA LEU A 358 -34.55 -39.21 10.27
C LEU A 358 -35.03 -37.77 10.51
N TYR A 359 -36.24 -37.53 10.02
CA TYR A 359 -37.14 -36.47 10.44
C TYR A 359 -37.54 -36.67 11.91
N TYR A 360 -37.66 -35.58 12.68
CA TYR A 360 -38.73 -35.50 13.67
C TYR A 360 -39.25 -34.06 13.73
N SER A 361 -40.54 -33.95 13.40
CA SER A 361 -41.35 -32.74 13.47
C SER A 361 -41.99 -32.62 14.85
N ALA A 362 -42.33 -31.37 15.19
CA ALA A 362 -43.18 -30.84 16.25
C ALA A 362 -44.08 -31.81 17.05
N THR A 363 -44.25 -31.56 18.35
CA THR A 363 -45.47 -30.94 18.93
C THR A 363 -45.51 -31.04 20.47
N ASP A 364 -46.00 -29.96 21.09
CA ASP A 364 -46.99 -29.93 22.17
C ASP A 364 -46.62 -29.61 23.65
N ARG A 365 -47.49 -28.74 24.20
CA ARG A 365 -47.86 -28.44 25.61
C ARG A 365 -47.12 -27.38 26.46
N LYS A 366 -47.69 -26.16 26.43
CA LYS A 366 -48.24 -25.44 27.62
C LYS A 366 -49.75 -25.80 27.71
N PRO A 367 -50.53 -25.66 28.81
CA PRO A 367 -50.57 -24.56 29.80
C PRO A 367 -50.69 -25.12 31.26
N ASP A 368 -50.78 -24.42 32.40
CA ASP A 368 -51.68 -23.38 32.91
C ASP A 368 -51.25 -22.97 34.34
N GLY A 369 -51.71 -21.82 34.85
CA GLY A 369 -51.84 -21.60 36.30
C GLY A 369 -51.38 -20.25 36.88
N LYS A 370 -52.21 -19.21 36.77
CA LYS A 370 -52.37 -18.15 37.80
C LYS A 370 -53.75 -18.33 38.43
N PRO A 371 -53.90 -18.13 39.74
CA PRO A 371 -54.59 -16.96 40.31
C PRO A 371 -53.80 -16.44 41.54
N GLY A 372 -54.04 -15.33 42.24
CA GLY A 372 -55.12 -14.35 42.40
C GLY A 372 -54.69 -13.39 43.52
N SER A 373 -55.47 -12.33 43.75
CA SER A 373 -55.23 -11.13 44.57
C SER A 373 -55.30 -11.26 46.11
N ALA A 374 -54.95 -10.15 46.79
CA ALA A 374 -55.13 -9.75 48.20
C ALA A 374 -54.06 -10.29 49.17
N GLY A 375 -53.51 -9.56 50.13
CA GLY A 375 -53.72 -8.20 50.66
C GLY A 375 -53.02 -8.19 52.03
N ASP A 376 -52.29 -7.11 52.34
CA ASP A 376 -52.07 -6.50 53.67
C ASP A 376 -51.10 -5.32 53.53
#